data_AF-A0A5E7Y6V4-F1
#
_entry.id   AF-A0A5E7Y6V4-F1
#
_cell.length_a   1.000
_cell.length_b   1.000
_cell.length_c   1.000
_cell.angle_alpha   90.00
_cell.angle_beta   90.00
_cell.angle_gamma   90.00
#
_symmetry.space_group_name_H-M   'P 1'
#
loop_
_entity.id
_entity.type
_entity.pdbx_description
1 polymer ?
#
loop_
_entity_poly.entity_id
_entity_poly.type
_entity_poly.pdbx_seq_one_letter_code
_entity_poly.pdbx_strand_id
1 'polypeptide(L)'
;MATPLPGREGVGRPEAGRSLDINPPPAPPFQGGEFGVSALRLAGLAGVAFGWRPGEFWAATPAELRALVTALAGGDVAPPDGATVRRLREAFPDG
;
A
#
# COMPACT_ATOMS: atom_id res chain seq x y z
N MET A 1 63.11 28.17 -7.40
CA MET A 1 62.04 28.03 -6.38
C MET A 1 60.78 27.59 -7.12
N ALA A 2 60.42 26.31 -7.03
CA ALA A 2 59.28 25.72 -7.72
C ALA A 2 58.14 25.48 -6.71
N THR A 3 56.95 26.02 -6.98
CA THR A 3 55.75 25.87 -6.14
C THR A 3 55.07 24.53 -6.43
N PRO A 4 54.72 23.70 -5.43
CA PRO A 4 53.90 22.51 -5.63
C PRO A 4 52.39 22.80 -5.51
N LEU A 5 51.58 22.23 -6.41
CA LEU A 5 50.20 21.79 -6.18
C LEU A 5 50.28 20.27 -5.93
N PRO A 6 49.51 19.61 -5.04
CA PRO A 6 48.04 19.71 -4.95
C PRO A 6 47.40 19.48 -3.55
N GLY A 7 46.12 19.82 -3.40
CA GLY A 7 45.27 19.35 -2.29
C GLY A 7 43.87 19.03 -2.81
N ARG A 8 43.57 17.74 -2.98
CA ARG A 8 42.30 17.21 -3.48
C ARG A 8 41.75 16.25 -2.42
N GLU A 9 41.13 16.79 -1.39
CA GLU A 9 40.64 15.98 -0.26
C GLU A 9 39.29 16.54 0.20
N GLY A 10 38.24 15.71 0.24
CA GLY A 10 37.03 15.99 1.00
C GLY A 10 35.71 16.13 0.23
N VAL A 11 35.39 15.20 -0.69
CA VAL A 11 33.99 14.94 -1.03
C VAL A 11 33.32 14.35 0.21
N GLY A 12 32.53 15.18 0.90
CA GLY A 12 31.68 14.78 2.02
C GLY A 12 30.66 13.75 1.58
N ARG A 13 30.72 12.58 2.21
CA ARG A 13 29.80 11.44 2.09
C ARG A 13 28.36 11.87 2.45
N PRO A 14 27.31 11.39 1.75
CA PRO A 14 25.94 11.64 2.18
C PRO A 14 25.64 10.88 3.49
N GLU A 15 25.23 11.62 4.52
CA GLU A 15 24.74 11.13 5.81
C GLU A 15 23.40 10.39 5.62
N ALA A 16 23.48 9.07 5.40
CA ALA A 16 22.36 8.17 5.59
C ALA A 16 22.38 7.66 7.04
N GLY A 17 21.39 8.01 7.85
CA GLY A 17 21.35 7.48 9.22
C GLY A 17 20.33 8.06 10.17
N ARG A 18 19.17 8.56 9.71
CA ARG A 18 18.03 8.72 10.63
C ARG A 18 17.33 7.37 10.73
N SER A 19 17.89 6.50 11.58
CA SER A 19 17.25 5.27 12.04
C SER A 19 15.86 5.64 12.54
N LEU A 20 14.82 5.26 11.78
CA LEU A 20 13.49 5.14 12.36
C LEU A 20 13.65 4.17 13.53
N ASP A 21 13.16 4.57 14.68
CA ASP A 21 13.01 3.70 15.85
C ASP A 21 11.96 2.63 15.47
N ILE A 22 12.39 1.58 14.76
CA ILE A 22 11.55 0.47 14.32
C ILE A 22 11.54 -0.55 15.44
N ASN A 23 10.90 -0.19 16.55
CA ASN A 23 10.28 -1.18 17.40
C ASN A 23 8.82 -1.26 16.98
N PRO A 24 8.46 -2.17 16.05
CA PRO A 24 7.08 -2.28 15.60
C PRO A 24 6.26 -2.79 16.79
N PRO A 25 5.08 -2.21 17.06
CA PRO A 25 4.17 -2.79 18.04
C PRO A 25 3.91 -4.27 17.67
N PRO A 26 3.69 -5.16 18.65
CA PRO A 26 3.39 -6.56 18.35
C PRO A 26 2.21 -6.62 17.39
N ALA A 27 2.36 -7.41 16.31
CA ALA A 27 1.36 -7.50 15.27
C ALA A 27 -0.01 -7.84 15.89
N PRO A 28 -1.09 -7.11 15.53
CA PRO A 28 -2.41 -7.48 15.98
C PRO A 28 -2.74 -8.90 15.49
N PRO A 29 -3.55 -9.67 16.23
CA PRO A 29 -3.94 -11.02 15.82
C PRO A 29 -4.60 -10.97 14.43
N PHE A 30 -4.34 -11.97 13.58
CA PHE A 30 -4.96 -12.08 12.26
C PHE A 30 -6.49 -12.13 12.40
N GLN A 31 -7.17 -11.08 11.94
CA GLN A 31 -8.61 -10.93 12.05
C GLN A 31 -9.30 -11.71 10.92
N GLY A 32 -9.28 -13.05 10.99
CA GLY A 32 -9.93 -13.94 10.01
C GLY A 32 -11.45 -13.77 9.85
N GLY A 33 -12.09 -12.86 10.60
CA GLY A 33 -13.49 -12.47 10.46
C GLY A 33 -13.75 -11.26 9.53
N GLU A 34 -12.72 -10.60 9.01
CA GLU A 34 -12.87 -9.33 8.29
C GLU A 34 -13.46 -9.44 6.89
N PHE A 35 -13.18 -10.52 6.16
CA PHE A 35 -13.63 -10.64 4.77
C PHE A 35 -15.15 -10.62 4.66
N GLY A 36 -15.85 -11.44 5.45
CA GLY A 36 -17.31 -11.52 5.40
C GLY A 36 -17.98 -10.20 5.79
N VAL A 37 -17.47 -9.54 6.83
CA VAL A 37 -17.95 -8.23 7.27
C VAL A 37 -17.68 -7.15 6.20
N SER A 38 -16.50 -7.18 5.57
CA SER A 38 -16.12 -6.24 4.53
C SER A 38 -16.93 -6.45 3.25
N ALA A 39 -17.13 -7.71 2.82
CA ALA A 39 -17.96 -8.06 1.68
C ALA A 39 -19.41 -7.64 1.88
N LEU A 40 -19.96 -7.81 3.10
CA LEU A 40 -21.31 -7.37 3.42
C LEU A 40 -21.45 -5.84 3.37
N ARG A 41 -20.46 -5.11 3.92
CA ARG A 41 -20.42 -3.64 3.81
C ARG A 41 -20.38 -3.19 2.35
N LEU A 42 -19.56 -3.85 1.54
CA LEU A 42 -19.38 -3.53 0.13
C LEU A 42 -20.63 -3.85 -0.70
N ALA A 43 -21.33 -4.95 -0.40
CA ALA A 43 -22.63 -5.28 -0.99
C ALA A 43 -23.68 -4.19 -0.70
N GLY A 44 -23.70 -3.65 0.52
CA GLY A 44 -24.56 -2.53 0.89
C GLY A 44 -24.22 -1.24 0.13
N LEU A 45 -22.93 -0.91 0.04
CA LEU A 45 -22.46 0.26 -0.72
C LEU A 45 -22.78 0.13 -2.22
N ALA A 46 -22.62 -1.05 -2.80
CA ALA A 46 -22.98 -1.32 -4.20
C ALA A 46 -24.48 -1.10 -4.44
N GLY A 47 -25.34 -1.47 -3.49
CA GLY A 47 -26.77 -1.19 -3.57
C GLY A 47 -27.08 0.31 -3.56
N VAL A 48 -26.38 1.10 -2.74
CA VAL A 48 -26.56 2.56 -2.69
C VAL A 48 -25.99 3.26 -3.92
N ALA A 49 -24.78 2.87 -4.35
CA ALA A 49 -24.06 3.55 -5.42
C ALA A 49 -24.55 3.18 -6.83
N PHE A 50 -24.99 1.93 -7.03
CA PHE A 50 -25.37 1.41 -8.35
C PHE A 50 -26.84 0.95 -8.44
N GLY A 51 -27.59 0.97 -7.34
CA GLY A 51 -28.96 0.43 -7.30
C GLY A 51 -29.02 -1.10 -7.30
N TRP A 52 -27.90 -1.78 -7.04
CA TRP A 52 -27.80 -3.23 -7.11
C TRP A 52 -28.52 -3.94 -5.95
N ARG A 53 -29.21 -5.03 -6.28
CA ARG A 53 -29.67 -5.98 -5.28
C ARG A 53 -28.49 -6.84 -4.80
N PRO A 54 -28.55 -7.44 -3.59
CA PRO A 54 -27.47 -8.29 -3.09
C PRO A 54 -27.08 -9.42 -4.05
N GLY A 55 -28.04 -9.98 -4.79
CA GLY A 55 -27.78 -11.03 -5.79
C GLY A 55 -26.92 -10.55 -6.97
N GLU A 56 -27.06 -9.30 -7.41
CA GLU A 56 -26.24 -8.73 -8.48
C GLU A 56 -24.79 -8.52 -8.03
N PHE A 57 -24.60 -8.09 -6.77
CA PHE A 57 -23.27 -7.99 -6.17
C PHE A 57 -22.55 -9.34 -6.11
N TRP A 58 -23.23 -10.39 -5.67
CA TRP A 58 -22.62 -11.73 -5.56
C TRP A 58 -22.40 -12.41 -6.92
N ALA A 59 -23.14 -12.02 -7.95
CA ALA A 59 -22.95 -12.49 -9.32
C ALA A 59 -21.81 -11.74 -10.05
N ALA A 60 -21.49 -10.51 -9.62
CA ALA A 60 -20.46 -9.71 -10.23
C ALA A 60 -19.06 -10.30 -9.98
N THR A 61 -18.23 -10.30 -11.02
CA THR A 61 -16.84 -10.74 -10.91
C THR A 61 -16.00 -9.67 -10.18
N PRO A 62 -14.89 -10.07 -9.53
CA PRO A 62 -13.97 -9.11 -8.92
C PRO A 62 -13.41 -8.08 -9.91
N ALA A 63 -13.24 -8.45 -11.18
CA ALA A 63 -12.76 -7.55 -12.22
C ALA A 63 -13.78 -6.45 -12.56
N GLU A 64 -15.06 -6.80 -12.63
CA GLU A 64 -16.15 -5.85 -12.86
C GLU A 64 -16.33 -4.91 -11.66
N LEU A 65 -16.30 -5.44 -10.44
CA LEU A 65 -16.31 -4.64 -9.20
C LEU A 65 -15.16 -3.64 -9.16
N ARG A 66 -13.95 -4.09 -9.51
CA ARG A 66 -12.78 -3.21 -9.60
C ARG A 66 -12.99 -2.08 -10.60
N ALA A 67 -13.49 -2.38 -11.79
CA ALA A 67 -13.74 -1.36 -12.82
C ALA A 67 -14.73 -0.28 -12.35
N LEU A 68 -15.79 -0.68 -11.64
CA LEU A 68 -16.78 0.26 -11.09
C LEU A 68 -16.20 1.12 -9.97
N VAL A 69 -15.43 0.54 -9.05
CA VAL A 69 -14.78 1.27 -7.96
C VAL A 69 -13.74 2.25 -8.51
N THR A 70 -12.95 1.85 -9.51
CA THR A 70 -12.00 2.72 -10.20
C THR A 70 -12.70 3.90 -10.89
N ALA A 71 -13.85 3.66 -11.53
CA ALA A 71 -14.64 4.72 -12.15
C ALA A 71 -15.18 5.73 -11.11
N LEU A 72 -15.66 5.26 -9.96
CA LEU A 72 -16.12 6.11 -8.86
C LEU A 72 -14.99 6.89 -8.17
N ALA A 73 -13.82 6.27 -8.03
CA ALA A 73 -12.64 6.89 -7.39
C ALA A 73 -11.99 7.98 -8.26
N GLY A 74 -12.46 8.18 -9.50
CA GLY A 74 -11.95 9.22 -10.39
C GLY A 74 -10.64 8.86 -11.09
N GLY A 75 -10.26 7.57 -11.15
CA GLY A 75 -9.07 7.13 -11.86
C GLY A 75 -8.43 5.88 -11.27
N ASP A 76 -7.55 5.25 -12.07
CA ASP A 76 -6.80 4.07 -11.66
C ASP A 76 -5.75 4.46 -10.62
N VAL A 77 -5.95 4.03 -9.37
CA VAL A 77 -4.89 4.09 -8.37
C VAL A 77 -3.89 3.01 -8.74
N ALA A 78 -2.74 3.44 -9.24
CA ALA A 78 -1.68 2.52 -9.61
C ALA A 78 -1.37 1.59 -8.43
N PRO A 79 -1.38 0.26 -8.63
CA PRO A 79 -1.04 -0.66 -7.56
C PRO A 79 0.38 -0.35 -7.04
N PRO A 80 0.62 -0.52 -5.72
CA PRO A 80 1.94 -0.28 -5.15
C PRO A 80 2.97 -1.17 -5.84
N ASP A 81 4.12 -0.58 -6.17
CA ASP A 81 5.20 -1.32 -6.81
C ASP A 81 5.78 -2.41 -5.89
N GLY A 82 6.53 -3.35 -6.46
CA GLY A 82 7.11 -4.46 -5.70
C GLY A 82 8.04 -4.01 -4.57
N ALA A 83 8.68 -2.84 -4.69
CA ALA A 83 9.53 -2.27 -3.65
C ALA A 83 8.70 -1.78 -2.46
N THR A 84 7.54 -1.18 -2.74
CA THR A 84 6.55 -0.75 -1.76
C THR A 84 5.93 -1.95 -1.07
N VAL A 85 5.51 -2.97 -1.83
CA VAL A 85 4.99 -4.22 -1.25
C VAL A 85 6.05 -4.92 -0.38
N ARG A 86 7.32 -4.97 -0.81
CA ARG A 86 8.40 -5.53 0.01
C ARG A 86 8.60 -4.75 1.31
N ARG A 87 8.61 -3.41 1.26
CA ARG A 87 8.69 -2.58 2.48
C ARG A 87 7.50 -2.83 3.41
N LEU A 88 6.30 -2.99 2.86
CA LEU A 88 5.11 -3.31 3.64
C LEU A 88 5.23 -4.68 4.29
N ARG A 89 5.73 -5.70 3.58
CA ARG A 89 5.95 -7.04 4.15
C ARG A 89 7.05 -7.07 5.22
N GLU A 90 8.09 -6.26 5.07
CA GLU A 90 9.14 -6.10 6.10
C GLU A 90 8.62 -5.36 7.34
N ALA A 91 7.76 -4.35 7.13
CA ALA A 91 7.15 -3.57 8.21
C ALA A 91 6.00 -4.29 8.92
N PHE A 92 5.29 -5.17 8.22
CA PHE A 92 4.13 -5.95 8.69
C PHE A 92 4.35 -7.42 8.33
N PRO A 93 5.17 -8.16 9.11
CA PRO A 93 5.35 -9.59 8.88
C PRO A 93 4.03 -10.31 9.14
N ASP A 94 3.50 -10.98 8.12
CA ASP A 94 2.34 -11.84 8.24
C ASP A 94 2.70 -13.02 9.16
N GLY A 95 2.13 -13.04 10.36
CA GLY A 95 2.36 -14.06 11.40
C GLY A 95 1.67 -15.39 11.14
#